data_AF-A0A7Y1YA32-F1
#
_entry.id   AF-A0A7Y1YA32-F1
#
_cell.length_a   1.000
_cell.length_b   1.000
_cell.length_c   1.000
_cell.angle_alpha   90.00
_cell.angle_beta   90.00
_cell.angle_gamma   90.00
#
_symmetry.space_group_name_H-M   'P 1'
#
loop_
_entity.id
_entity.type
_entity.pdbx_description
1 polymer ?
#
loop_
_entity_poly.entity_id
_entity_poly.type
_entity_poly.pdbx_seq_one_letter_code
_entity_poly.pdbx_strand_id
1 'polypeptide(L)'
;MTYDIDATLAEIRELGEQISALPAGPEREELEGKRDGLRAHARFAADAARPLSHLRAELHNVEEQLEGLNAELIKPAMNEHYKMITDPSAYRRRINDRIEELDADRRAGLEQRRSELAAAIDVAQAD
;
A
#
# COMPACT_ATOMS: atom_id res chain seq x y z
N MET A 1 23.59 13.86 -4.87
CA MET A 1 23.22 14.33 -3.53
C MET A 1 23.39 13.16 -2.57
N THR A 2 24.35 13.22 -1.65
CA THR A 2 24.43 12.23 -0.56
C THR A 2 23.33 12.57 0.43
N TYR A 3 22.26 11.78 0.40
CA TYR A 3 21.17 11.88 1.35
C TYR A 3 21.60 11.26 2.68
N ASP A 4 21.50 12.04 3.75
CA ASP A 4 21.74 11.54 5.10
C ASP A 4 20.46 10.90 5.65
N ILE A 5 20.45 9.57 5.68
CA ILE A 5 19.34 8.78 6.21
C ILE A 5 19.16 9.07 7.70
N ASP A 6 20.25 9.29 8.45
CA ASP A 6 20.16 9.57 9.90
C ASP A 6 19.51 10.93 10.15
N ALA A 7 19.85 11.94 9.35
CA ALA A 7 19.18 13.24 9.40
C ALA A 7 17.69 13.15 9.04
N THR A 8 17.34 12.34 8.03
CA THR A 8 15.96 12.10 7.62
C THR A 8 15.15 11.43 8.73
N LEU A 9 15.73 10.42 9.40
CA LEU A 9 15.10 9.72 10.52
C LEU A 9 14.95 10.61 11.75
N ALA A 10 15.90 11.50 12.00
CA ALA A 10 15.81 12.50 13.06
C ALA A 10 14.64 13.48 12.80
N GLU A 11 14.51 13.99 11.58
CA GLU A 11 13.40 14.89 11.19
C GLU A 11 12.04 14.19 11.31
N ILE A 12 11.94 12.91 10.94
CA ILE A 12 10.71 12.11 11.12
C ILE A 12 10.33 12.01 12.59
N ARG A 13 11.30 11.84 13.50
CA ARG A 13 11.04 11.80 14.95
C ARG A 13 10.56 13.14 15.47
N GLU A 14 11.24 14.22 15.10
CA GLU A 14 10.88 15.57 15.51
C GLU A 14 9.46 15.93 15.06
N LEU A 15 9.11 15.64 13.80
CA LEU A 15 7.74 15.81 13.30
C LEU A 15 6.73 14.96 14.09
N GLY A 16 7.11 13.75 14.49
CA GLY A 16 6.28 12.90 15.35
C GLY A 16 5.98 13.55 16.70
N GLU A 17 6.99 14.15 17.33
CA GLU A 17 6.83 14.87 18.61
C GLU A 17 5.94 16.10 18.45
N GLN A 18 6.17 16.91 17.40
CA GLN A 18 5.35 18.09 17.08
C GLN A 18 3.88 17.73 16.83
N ILE A 19 3.62 16.70 16.00
CA ILE A 19 2.26 16.21 15.70
C ILE A 19 1.56 15.73 16.97
N SER A 20 2.27 15.04 17.88
CA SER A 20 1.69 14.51 19.11
C SER A 20 1.21 15.60 20.08
N ALA A 21 1.84 16.78 20.02
CA ALA A 21 1.49 17.94 20.81
C ALA A 21 0.34 18.77 20.19
N LEU A 22 -0.03 18.51 18.93
CA LEU A 22 -1.03 19.28 18.21
C LEU A 22 -2.42 18.62 18.22
N PRO A 23 -3.49 19.40 18.43
CA PRO A 23 -4.86 18.92 18.22
C PRO A 23 -5.10 18.61 16.73
N ALA A 24 -6.18 17.88 16.44
CA ALA A 24 -6.62 17.67 15.07
C ALA A 24 -6.90 19.02 14.39
N GLY A 25 -6.34 19.22 13.21
CA GLY A 25 -6.44 20.48 12.47
C GLY A 25 -5.51 20.53 11.26
N PRO A 26 -5.64 21.58 10.43
CA PRO A 26 -4.92 21.68 9.16
C PRO A 26 -3.39 21.67 9.33
N GLU A 27 -2.88 22.30 10.38
CA GLU A 27 -1.44 22.30 10.70
C GLU A 27 -0.92 20.90 11.01
N ARG A 28 -1.72 20.10 11.72
CA ARG A 28 -1.38 18.71 12.02
C ARG A 28 -1.38 17.87 10.74
N GLU A 29 -2.37 18.03 9.88
CA GLU A 29 -2.46 17.33 8.59
C GLU A 29 -1.27 17.65 7.67
N GLU A 30 -0.83 18.92 7.63
CA GLU A 30 0.34 19.33 6.86
C GLU A 30 1.62 18.65 7.36
N LEU A 31 1.83 18.62 8.68
CA LEU A 31 2.99 17.95 9.29
C LEU A 31 2.93 16.43 9.11
N GLU A 32 1.74 15.82 9.19
CA GLU A 32 1.53 14.41 8.91
C GLU A 32 1.90 14.08 7.45
N GLY A 33 1.46 14.91 6.49
CA GLY A 33 1.83 14.79 5.08
C GLY A 33 3.34 14.92 4.85
N LYS A 34 3.99 15.90 5.50
CA LYS A 34 5.45 16.06 5.43
C LYS A 34 6.18 14.83 6.00
N ARG A 35 5.74 14.34 7.16
CA ARG A 35 6.31 13.15 7.80
C ARG A 35 6.17 11.91 6.91
N ASP A 36 5.03 11.74 6.26
CA ASP A 36 4.80 10.59 5.38
C ASP A 36 5.62 10.69 4.09
N GLY A 37 5.82 11.89 3.53
CA GLY A 37 6.77 12.14 2.45
C GLY A 37 8.21 11.75 2.81
N LEU A 38 8.70 12.16 3.99
CA LEU A 38 10.03 11.78 4.47
C LEU A 38 10.17 10.27 4.70
N ARG A 39 9.12 9.62 5.22
CA ARG A 39 9.11 8.15 5.36
C ARG A 39 9.18 7.43 4.02
N ALA A 40 8.44 7.91 3.01
CA ALA A 40 8.50 7.35 1.65
C ALA A 40 9.90 7.52 1.06
N HIS A 41 10.53 8.69 1.25
CA HIS A 41 11.90 8.94 0.80
C HIS A 41 12.92 8.04 1.51
N ALA A 42 12.82 7.89 2.83
CA ALA A 42 13.71 7.01 3.61
C ALA A 42 13.58 5.55 3.17
N ARG A 43 12.36 5.09 2.90
CA ARG A 43 12.11 3.74 2.35
C ARG A 43 12.72 3.58 0.97
N PHE A 44 12.52 4.55 0.07
CA PHE A 44 13.09 4.51 -1.27
C PHE A 44 14.63 4.45 -1.22
N ALA A 45 15.27 5.28 -0.39
CA ALA A 45 16.72 5.25 -0.21
C ALA A 45 17.21 3.91 0.35
N ALA A 46 16.49 3.33 1.31
CA ALA A 46 16.79 2.01 1.84
C ALA A 46 16.62 0.91 0.78
N ASP A 47 15.59 0.99 -0.05
CA ASP A 47 15.34 0.04 -1.14
C ASP A 47 16.38 0.15 -2.26
N ALA A 48 16.80 1.37 -2.63
CA ALA A 48 17.87 1.60 -3.59
C ALA A 48 19.21 0.99 -3.16
N ALA A 49 19.46 0.84 -1.85
CA ALA A 49 20.65 0.19 -1.32
C ALA A 49 20.56 -1.35 -1.30
N ARG A 50 19.39 -1.94 -1.60
CA ARG A 50 19.18 -3.40 -1.57
C ARG A 50 19.57 -4.05 -2.90
N PRO A 51 19.97 -5.34 -2.88
CA PRO A 51 20.18 -6.10 -4.11
C PRO A 51 18.93 -6.16 -4.97
N LEU A 52 19.09 -5.98 -6.29
CA LEU A 52 17.99 -6.03 -7.27
C LEU A 52 17.15 -7.33 -7.20
N SER A 53 17.80 -8.46 -6.89
CA SER A 53 17.10 -9.74 -6.71
C SER A 53 16.11 -9.71 -5.53
N HIS A 54 16.44 -9.00 -4.45
CA HIS A 54 15.55 -8.86 -3.30
C HIS A 54 14.36 -7.97 -3.62
N LEU A 55 14.59 -6.86 -4.33
CA LEU A 55 13.51 -5.96 -4.76
C LEU A 55 12.50 -6.68 -5.66
N ARG A 56 13.00 -7.47 -6.63
CA ARG A 56 12.15 -8.27 -7.52
C ARG A 56 11.35 -9.34 -6.79
N ALA A 57 11.97 -10.04 -5.84
CA ALA A 57 11.28 -11.05 -5.03
C ALA A 57 10.18 -10.42 -4.15
N GLU A 58 10.43 -9.24 -3.59
CA GLU A 58 9.43 -8.52 -2.82
C GLU A 58 8.28 -8.00 -3.69
N LEU A 59 8.60 -7.44 -4.87
CA LEU A 59 7.60 -7.01 -5.84
C LEU A 59 6.67 -8.16 -6.21
N HIS A 60 7.24 -9.33 -6.51
CA HIS A 60 6.46 -10.52 -6.82
C HIS A 60 5.53 -10.94 -5.66
N ASN A 61 6.02 -10.93 -4.42
CA ASN A 61 5.18 -11.25 -3.26
C ASN A 61 4.03 -10.23 -3.08
N VAL A 62 4.30 -8.94 -3.29
CA VAL A 62 3.24 -7.90 -3.24
C VAL A 62 2.19 -8.14 -4.34
N GLU A 63 2.62 -8.52 -5.54
CA GLU A 63 1.71 -8.88 -6.64
C GLU A 63 0.87 -10.11 -6.30
N GLU A 64 1.46 -11.16 -5.72
CA GLU A 64 0.73 -12.35 -5.27
C GLU A 64 -0.31 -12.01 -4.19
N GLN A 65 0.01 -11.11 -3.26
CA GLN A 65 -0.95 -10.66 -2.24
C GLN A 65 -2.11 -9.87 -2.85
N LEU A 66 -1.85 -9.00 -3.82
CA LEU A 66 -2.89 -8.27 -4.56
C LEU A 66 -3.80 -9.23 -5.36
N GLU A 67 -3.23 -10.26 -5.96
CA GLU A 67 -3.99 -11.31 -6.63
C GLU A 67 -4.81 -12.15 -5.64
N GLY A 68 -4.26 -12.43 -4.46
CA GLY A 68 -4.93 -13.12 -3.36
C GLY A 68 -6.21 -12.40 -2.92
N LEU A 69 -6.15 -11.08 -2.73
CA LEU A 69 -7.34 -10.26 -2.40
C LEU A 69 -8.43 -10.38 -3.46
N ASN A 70 -8.06 -10.40 -4.74
CA ASN A 70 -9.02 -10.61 -5.84
C ASN A 70 -9.59 -12.04 -5.87
N ALA A 71 -8.85 -13.03 -5.38
CA ALA A 71 -9.28 -14.41 -5.32
C ALA A 71 -10.28 -14.68 -4.19
N GLU A 72 -10.29 -13.83 -3.14
CA GLU A 72 -11.27 -13.89 -2.04
C GLU A 72 -12.69 -13.47 -2.47
N LEU A 73 -12.82 -12.76 -3.60
CA LEU A 73 -14.12 -12.37 -4.14
C LEU A 73 -14.92 -13.58 -4.60
N ILE A 74 -16.21 -13.60 -4.24
CA ILE A 74 -17.14 -14.64 -4.67
C ILE A 74 -17.37 -14.47 -6.17
N LYS A 75 -16.92 -15.47 -6.94
CA LYS A 75 -17.11 -15.53 -8.40
C LYS A 75 -18.51 -16.09 -8.74
N PRO A 76 -19.13 -15.65 -9.84
CA PRO A 76 -20.37 -16.26 -10.32
C PRO A 76 -20.12 -17.74 -10.65
N ALA A 77 -21.06 -18.61 -10.26
CA ALA A 77 -20.99 -20.01 -10.65
C ALA A 77 -21.29 -20.13 -12.14
N MET A 78 -20.49 -20.90 -12.90
CA MET A 78 -20.70 -21.06 -14.35
C MET A 78 -22.06 -21.68 -14.73
N ASN A 79 -22.79 -22.28 -13.77
CA ASN A 79 -24.11 -22.88 -13.98
C ASN A 79 -25.15 -22.29 -13.01
N GLU A 80 -25.48 -20.99 -13.14
CA GLU A 80 -26.65 -20.39 -12.48
C GLU A 80 -27.95 -20.85 -13.20
N HIS A 81 -28.33 -22.12 -13.01
CA HIS A 81 -29.65 -22.66 -13.42
C HIS A 81 -30.57 -22.95 -12.23
N TYR A 82 -30.17 -22.57 -11.01
CA TYR A 82 -30.98 -22.76 -9.82
C TYR A 82 -31.90 -21.55 -9.57
N LYS A 83 -33.19 -21.74 -9.83
CA LYS A 83 -34.27 -20.84 -9.40
C LYS A 83 -34.32 -20.80 -7.87
N MET A 84 -33.64 -19.84 -7.24
CA MET A 84 -33.90 -19.46 -5.85
C MET A 84 -34.75 -18.18 -5.80
N ILE A 85 -35.58 -18.09 -4.76
CA ILE A 85 -36.54 -17.00 -4.50
C ILE A 85 -35.84 -15.65 -4.23
N THR A 86 -34.53 -15.68 -3.95
CA THR A 86 -33.65 -14.53 -3.70
C THR A 86 -32.64 -14.41 -4.83
N ASP A 87 -32.50 -13.22 -5.41
CA ASP A 87 -31.51 -12.90 -6.45
C ASP A 87 -30.09 -13.19 -5.95
N PRO A 88 -29.46 -14.31 -6.37
CA PRO A 88 -28.14 -14.71 -5.88
C PRO A 88 -27.06 -13.72 -6.29
N SER A 89 -27.29 -12.97 -7.37
CA SER A 89 -26.36 -11.95 -7.86
C SER A 89 -26.32 -10.73 -6.95
N ALA A 90 -27.49 -10.29 -6.45
CA ALA A 90 -27.59 -9.17 -5.51
C ALA A 90 -26.94 -9.48 -4.15
N TYR A 91 -27.09 -10.71 -3.67
CA TYR A 91 -26.46 -11.15 -2.42
C TYR A 91 -24.94 -11.27 -2.54
N ARG A 92 -24.45 -11.89 -3.63
CA ARG A 92 -23.02 -11.95 -3.96
C ARG A 92 -22.40 -10.56 -4.04
N ARG A 93 -23.08 -9.62 -4.73
CA ARG A 93 -22.60 -8.25 -4.86
C ARG A 93 -22.41 -7.60 -3.49
N ARG A 94 -23.39 -7.68 -2.60
CA ARG A 94 -23.29 -7.13 -1.25
C ARG A 94 -22.14 -7.73 -0.43
N ILE A 95 -21.86 -9.02 -0.59
CA ILE A 95 -20.73 -9.65 0.09
C ILE A 95 -19.40 -9.15 -0.48
N ASN A 96 -19.25 -9.13 -1.81
CA ASN A 96 -18.04 -8.63 -2.44
C ASN A 96 -17.80 -7.15 -2.12
N ASP A 97 -18.84 -6.31 -2.15
CA ASP A 97 -18.75 -4.90 -1.76
C ASP A 97 -18.21 -4.77 -0.32
N ARG A 98 -18.64 -5.67 0.59
CA ARG A 98 -18.17 -5.66 1.99
C ARG A 98 -16.73 -6.19 2.14
N ILE A 99 -16.34 -7.20 1.36
CA ILE A 99 -14.96 -7.69 1.33
C ILE A 99 -14.04 -6.58 0.82
N GLU A 100 -14.40 -5.95 -0.30
CA GLU A 100 -13.64 -4.83 -0.88
C GLU A 100 -13.52 -3.64 0.08
N GLU A 101 -14.57 -3.32 0.83
CA GLU A 101 -14.52 -2.27 1.86
C GLU A 101 -13.54 -2.62 3.00
N LEU A 102 -13.52 -3.87 3.44
CA LEU A 102 -12.61 -4.32 4.51
C LEU A 102 -11.16 -4.38 4.04
N ASP A 103 -10.92 -4.70 2.77
CA ASP A 103 -9.59 -4.82 2.19
C ASP A 103 -9.09 -3.53 1.53
N ALA A 104 -9.89 -2.46 1.50
CA ALA A 104 -9.58 -1.21 0.79
C ALA A 104 -8.22 -0.62 1.23
N ASP A 105 -8.01 -0.47 2.54
CA ASP A 105 -6.77 0.09 3.09
C ASP A 105 -5.57 -0.82 2.82
N ARG A 106 -5.78 -2.14 2.93
CA ARG A 106 -4.74 -3.14 2.66
C ARG A 106 -4.34 -3.12 1.19
N ARG A 107 -5.31 -3.04 0.29
CA ARG A 107 -5.10 -2.93 -1.16
C ARG A 107 -4.35 -1.66 -1.51
N ALA A 108 -4.78 -0.51 -0.98
CA ALA A 108 -4.11 0.77 -1.19
C ALA A 108 -2.64 0.73 -0.73
N GLY A 109 -2.38 0.14 0.45
CA GLY A 109 -1.01 -0.03 0.95
C GLY A 109 -0.14 -0.93 0.06
N LEU A 110 -0.69 -2.04 -0.45
CA LEU A 110 0.02 -2.94 -1.36
C LEU A 110 0.26 -2.29 -2.74
N GLU A 111 -0.71 -1.56 -3.29
CA GLU A 111 -0.55 -0.83 -4.54
C GLU A 111 0.50 0.28 -4.45
N GLN A 112 0.51 1.01 -3.33
CA GLN A 112 1.57 1.98 -3.04
C GLN A 112 2.94 1.29 -2.98
N ARG A 113 3.06 0.20 -2.21
CA ARG A 113 4.33 -0.53 -2.08
C ARG A 113 4.82 -1.09 -3.42
N ARG A 114 3.90 -1.58 -4.27
CA ARG A 114 4.21 -2.04 -5.63
C ARG A 114 4.82 -0.92 -6.46
N SER A 115 4.24 0.29 -6.40
CA SER A 115 4.74 1.47 -7.10
C SER A 115 6.14 1.88 -6.61
N GLU A 116 6.34 1.91 -5.28
CA GLU A 116 7.64 2.23 -4.67
C GLU A 116 8.73 1.24 -5.10
N LEU A 117 8.45 -0.06 -5.08
CA LEU A 117 9.39 -1.10 -5.49
C LEU A 117 9.70 -1.05 -6.99
N ALA A 118 8.70 -0.79 -7.84
CA ALA A 118 8.91 -0.62 -9.27
C ALA A 118 9.84 0.55 -9.57
N ALA A 119 9.62 1.71 -8.93
CA ALA A 119 10.49 2.87 -9.06
C ALA A 119 11.92 2.61 -8.57
N ALA A 120 12.08 1.88 -7.45
CA ALA A 120 13.41 1.53 -6.93
C ALA A 120 14.15 0.56 -7.86
N ILE A 121 13.44 -0.39 -8.46
CA ILE A 121 13.98 -1.32 -9.47
C ILE A 121 14.45 -0.55 -10.70
N ASP A 122 13.63 0.37 -11.22
CA ASP A 122 13.98 1.16 -12.41
C ASP A 122 15.28 1.95 -12.20
N VAL A 123 15.46 2.56 -11.02
CA VAL A 123 16.69 3.27 -10.66
C VAL A 123 17.87 2.30 -10.54
N ALA A 124 17.70 1.18 -9.82
CA ALA A 124 18.76 0.19 -9.65
C ALA A 124 19.20 -0.52 -10.95
N GLN A 125 18.39 -0.45 -12.01
CA GLN A 125 18.74 -0.95 -13.34
C GLN A 125 19.44 0.08 -14.22
N ALA A 126 19.34 1.37 -13.88
CA ALA A 126 19.96 2.47 -14.60
C ALA A 126 21.39 2.78 -14.12
N ASP A 127 21.72 2.38 -12.88
CA ASP A 127 23.06 2.43 -12.28
C ASP A 127 23.96 1.24 -12.71
#